data_AF-A0A3B8X6J7-F1
#
_entry.id   AF-A0A3B8X6J7-F1
#
_cell.length_a   1.000
_cell.length_b   1.000
_cell.length_c   1.000
_cell.angle_alpha   90.00
_cell.angle_beta   90.00
_cell.angle_gamma   90.00
#
_symmetry.space_group_name_H-M   'P 1'
#
loop_
_entity.id
_entity.type
_entity.pdbx_description
1 polymer ?
#
loop_
_entity_poly.entity_id
_entity_poly.type
_entity_poly.pdbx_seq_one_letter_code
_entity_poly.pdbx_strand_id
1 'polypeptide(L)'
;GAMHTLFISWNCIGWQSLLLLGMSFFSGLRGRQPIASRVQVIVIGVCGTMLLNLARVAMVAALEATWGHLPALIFHDYGGTILVIGWLFVFWIAVQRWILVAPASEGMETVSL
;
A
#
# COMPACT_ATOMS: atom_id res chain seq x y z
N GLY A 1 -4.37 -2.13 37.09
CA GLY A 1 -3.73 -1.48 35.93
C GLY A 1 -3.74 -2.47 34.79
N ALA A 2 -4.45 -2.18 33.72
CA ALA A 2 -4.45 -3.05 32.55
C ALA A 2 -3.03 -3.04 31.96
N MET A 3 -2.31 -4.16 32.11
CA MET A 3 -1.10 -4.42 31.34
C MET A 3 -1.53 -4.53 29.88
N HIS A 4 -1.55 -3.38 29.21
CA HIS A 4 -1.64 -3.34 27.77
C HIS A 4 -0.27 -3.76 27.28
N THR A 5 -0.04 -5.07 27.24
CA THR A 5 1.05 -5.66 26.50
C THR A 5 0.91 -5.12 25.10
N LEU A 6 1.74 -4.13 24.77
CA LEU A 6 1.93 -3.59 23.44
C LEU A 6 2.61 -4.70 22.64
N PHE A 7 1.85 -5.78 22.41
CA PHE A 7 2.19 -6.75 21.42
C PHE A 7 2.41 -5.93 20.16
N ILE A 8 3.56 -6.13 19.51
CA ILE A 8 3.65 -6.06 18.05
C ILE A 8 2.58 -7.03 17.55
N SER A 9 1.35 -6.56 17.58
CA SER A 9 0.12 -7.26 17.28
C SER A 9 -0.26 -6.82 15.89
N TRP A 10 -1.12 -7.62 15.27
CA TRP A 10 -1.69 -7.50 13.92
C TRP A 10 -1.82 -6.05 13.39
N ASN A 11 -2.10 -5.07 14.25
CA ASN A 11 -2.14 -3.63 13.95
C ASN A 11 -0.83 -3.06 13.33
N CYS A 12 0.36 -3.48 13.80
CA CYS A 12 1.66 -3.07 13.23
C CYS A 12 1.94 -3.72 11.87
N ILE A 13 1.40 -4.93 11.65
CA ILE A 13 1.41 -5.60 10.35
C ILE A 13 0.57 -4.82 9.32
N GLY A 14 -0.27 -3.88 9.79
CA GLY A 14 -1.09 -3.03 8.96
C GLY A 14 -2.19 -3.81 8.25
N TRP A 15 -2.78 -4.80 8.91
CA TRP A 15 -3.95 -5.49 8.35
C TRP A 15 -5.10 -4.53 8.02
N GLN A 16 -5.23 -3.42 8.76
CA GLN A 16 -6.15 -2.33 8.44
C GLN A 16 -5.80 -1.65 7.12
N SER A 17 -4.51 -1.42 6.81
CA SER A 17 -4.09 -0.86 5.53
C SER A 17 -4.27 -1.86 4.38
N LEU A 18 -4.09 -3.17 4.63
CA LEU A 18 -4.43 -4.24 3.69
C LEU A 18 -5.94 -4.30 3.40
N LEU A 19 -6.80 -4.12 4.41
CA LEU A 19 -8.24 -4.04 4.20
C LEU A 19 -8.64 -2.82 3.38
N LEU A 20 -8.07 -1.64 3.69
CA LEU A 20 -8.30 -0.42 2.91
C LEU A 20 -7.83 -0.59 1.45
N LEU A 21 -6.67 -1.21 1.24
CA LEU A 21 -6.19 -1.55 -0.10
C LEU A 21 -7.15 -2.51 -0.82
N GLY A 22 -7.63 -3.55 -0.13
CA GLY A 22 -8.61 -4.50 -0.68
C GLY A 22 -9.93 -3.84 -1.08
N MET A 23 -10.46 -2.93 -0.25
CA MET A 23 -11.63 -2.13 -0.61
C MET A 23 -11.34 -1.20 -1.80
N SER A 24 -10.13 -0.66 -1.87
CA SER A 24 -9.69 0.20 -2.97
C SER A 24 -9.63 -0.56 -4.29
N PHE A 25 -9.16 -1.81 -4.29
CA PHE A 25 -9.20 -2.69 -5.45
C PHE A 25 -10.63 -2.90 -5.96
N PHE A 26 -11.60 -3.09 -5.06
CA PHE A 26 -13.00 -3.26 -5.44
C PHE A 26 -13.57 -2.04 -6.17
N SER A 27 -13.17 -0.82 -5.81
CA SER A 27 -13.62 0.40 -6.50
C SER A 27 -12.84 0.68 -7.78
N GLY A 28 -11.52 0.52 -7.78
CA GLY A 28 -10.68 0.95 -8.90
C GLY A 28 -10.49 -0.08 -10.02
N LEU A 29 -10.73 -1.37 -9.78
CA LEU A 29 -10.66 -2.43 -10.80
C LEU A 29 -12.01 -2.75 -11.48
N ARG A 30 -13.04 -1.92 -11.27
CA ARG A 30 -14.40 -2.09 -11.81
C ARG A 30 -14.52 -2.03 -13.34
N GLY A 31 -13.41 -1.89 -14.08
CA GLY A 31 -13.35 -1.88 -15.54
C GLY A 31 -12.95 -3.21 -16.19
N ARG A 32 -13.13 -3.31 -17.51
CA ARG A 32 -12.81 -4.47 -18.35
C ARG A 32 -11.31 -4.51 -18.70
N GLN A 33 -10.49 -4.67 -17.66
CA GLN A 33 -9.03 -4.69 -17.75
C GLN A 33 -8.49 -6.12 -17.99
N PRO A 34 -7.39 -6.28 -18.74
CA PRO A 34 -6.75 -7.58 -18.93
C PRO A 34 -6.28 -8.17 -17.58
N ILE A 35 -6.45 -9.48 -17.41
CA ILE A 35 -6.18 -10.21 -16.16
C ILE A 35 -4.72 -10.03 -15.72
N ALA A 36 -3.78 -9.95 -16.66
CA ALA A 36 -2.37 -9.70 -16.39
C ALA A 36 -2.14 -8.36 -15.66
N SER A 37 -2.73 -7.27 -16.15
CA SER A 37 -2.64 -5.95 -15.50
C SER A 37 -3.31 -5.96 -14.12
N ARG A 38 -4.43 -6.68 -13.95
CA ARG A 38 -5.08 -6.81 -12.64
C ARG A 38 -4.18 -7.47 -11.60
N VAL A 39 -3.49 -8.56 -11.98
CA VAL A 39 -2.56 -9.27 -11.08
C VAL A 39 -1.37 -8.37 -10.73
N GLN A 40 -0.81 -7.64 -11.69
CA GLN A 40 0.28 -6.68 -11.42
C GLN A 40 -0.13 -5.60 -10.42
N VAL A 41 -1.31 -5.00 -10.58
CA VAL A 41 -1.85 -4.00 -9.64
C VAL A 41 -1.98 -4.59 -8.24
N ILE A 42 -2.50 -5.81 -8.11
CA ILE A 42 -2.66 -6.47 -6.81
C ILE A 42 -1.30 -6.73 -6.17
N VAL A 43 -0.35 -7.32 -6.90
CA VAL A 43 0.99 -7.65 -6.37
C VAL A 43 1.73 -6.38 -5.94
N ILE A 44 1.75 -5.34 -6.78
CA ILE A 44 2.42 -4.08 -6.46
C ILE A 44 1.75 -3.40 -5.25
N GLY A 45 0.42 -3.39 -5.20
CA GLY A 45 -0.32 -2.81 -4.08
C GLY A 45 -0.01 -3.53 -2.76
N VAL A 46 -0.02 -4.86 -2.76
CA VAL A 46 0.28 -5.67 -1.56
C VAL A 46 1.74 -5.50 -1.14
N CYS A 47 2.69 -5.66 -2.06
CA CYS A 47 4.12 -5.49 -1.76
C CYS A 47 4.44 -4.08 -1.25
N GLY A 48 3.91 -3.05 -1.90
CA GLY A 48 4.14 -1.67 -1.47
C GLY A 48 3.50 -1.35 -0.12
N THR A 49 2.32 -1.91 0.16
CA THR A 49 1.67 -1.75 1.48
C THR A 49 2.47 -2.46 2.57
N MET A 50 2.99 -3.67 2.32
CA MET A 50 3.88 -4.34 3.26
C MET A 50 5.18 -3.55 3.50
N LEU A 51 5.81 -3.05 2.43
CA LEU A 51 7.03 -2.24 2.54
C LEU A 51 6.80 -0.97 3.37
N LEU A 52 5.67 -0.30 3.21
CA LEU A 52 5.33 0.87 4.03
C LEU A 52 5.07 0.52 5.49
N ASN A 53 4.43 -0.62 5.75
CA ASN A 53 4.22 -1.08 7.11
C ASN A 53 5.57 -1.38 7.79
N LEU A 54 6.52 -2.00 7.08
CA LEU A 54 7.89 -2.19 7.57
C LEU A 54 8.62 -0.86 7.78
N ALA A 55 8.54 0.06 6.80
CA ALA A 55 9.17 1.37 6.88
C ALA A 55 8.62 2.20 8.06
N ARG A 56 7.32 2.11 8.35
CA ARG A 56 6.71 2.75 9.52
C ARG A 56 7.36 2.27 10.82
N VAL A 57 7.50 0.96 10.99
CA VAL A 57 8.14 0.40 12.20
C VAL A 57 9.58 0.87 12.31
N ALA A 58 10.33 0.83 11.20
CA ALA A 58 11.70 1.32 11.16
C ALA A 58 11.80 2.83 11.49
N MET A 59 10.89 3.65 10.96
CA MET A 59 10.85 5.10 11.24
C MET A 59 10.52 5.39 12.71
N VAL A 60 9.56 4.68 13.31
CA VAL A 60 9.25 4.84 14.74
C VAL A 60 10.46 4.50 15.61
N ALA A 61 11.15 3.39 15.31
CA ALA A 61 12.36 2.99 16.02
C ALA A 61 13.52 4.00 15.85
N ALA A 62 13.71 4.53 14.64
CA ALA A 62 14.71 5.55 14.37
C ALA A 62 14.41 6.87 15.11
N LEU A 63 13.14 7.31 15.11
CA LEU A 63 12.71 8.53 15.80
C LEU A 63 12.88 8.43 17.31
N GLU A 64 12.60 7.27 17.89
CA GLU A 64 12.82 7.03 19.31
C GLU A 64 14.31 7.18 19.65
N ALA A 65 15.20 6.59 18.84
CA ALA A 65 16.64 6.65 19.05
C ALA A 65 17.24 8.05 18.90
N THR A 66 16.65 8.94 18.08
CA THR A 66 17.21 10.27 17.82
C THR A 66 16.56 11.41 18.62
N TRP A 67 15.24 11.37 18.82
CA TRP A 67 14.47 12.49 19.38
C TRP A 67 13.70 12.12 20.66
N GLY A 68 13.81 10.87 21.12
CA GLY A 68 13.18 10.41 22.34
C GLY A 68 11.72 9.99 22.16
N HIS A 69 11.09 9.64 23.28
CA HIS A 69 9.83 8.88 23.29
C HIS A 69 8.60 9.68 22.82
N LEU A 70 8.50 10.95 23.16
CA LEU A 70 7.34 11.82 22.85
C LEU A 70 7.08 11.98 21.34
N PRO A 71 8.08 12.38 20.51
CA PRO A 71 7.88 12.46 19.06
C PRO A 71 7.69 11.09 18.41
N ALA A 72 8.31 10.03 18.94
CA ALA A 72 8.11 8.66 18.47
C ALA A 72 6.68 8.18 18.70
N LEU A 73 6.07 8.51 19.85
CA LEU A 73 4.68 8.16 20.19
C LEU A 73 3.68 8.85 19.23
N ILE A 74 3.84 10.15 19.01
CA ILE A 74 2.97 10.91 18.08
C ILE A 74 3.07 10.32 16.67
N PHE A 75 4.28 10.02 16.20
CA PHE A 75 4.47 9.41 14.88
C PHE A 75 3.93 7.96 14.84
N HIS A 76 4.01 7.23 15.95
CA HIS A 76 3.42 5.91 16.06
C HIS A 76 1.89 5.95 15.91
N ASP A 77 1.21 6.88 16.60
CA ASP A 77 -0.25 6.97 16.62
C ASP A 77 -0.85 7.52 15.32
N TYR A 78 -0.21 8.53 14.72
CA TYR A 78 -0.76 9.24 13.54
C TYR A 78 -0.03 8.92 12.23
N GLY A 79 1.25 8.57 12.29
CA GLY A 79 2.10 8.38 11.11
C GLY A 79 1.63 7.24 10.22
N GLY A 80 1.06 6.18 10.81
CA GLY A 80 0.53 5.05 10.05
C GLY A 80 -0.62 5.43 9.11
N THR A 81 -1.59 6.20 9.61
CA THR A 81 -2.75 6.63 8.82
C THR A 81 -2.34 7.56 7.69
N ILE A 82 -1.48 8.54 7.98
CA ILE A 82 -0.99 9.51 6.98
C ILE A 82 -0.21 8.81 5.88
N LEU A 83 0.71 7.90 6.23
CA LEU A 83 1.50 7.12 5.26
C LEU A 83 0.61 6.27 4.35
N VAL A 84 -0.39 5.60 4.90
CA VAL A 84 -1.30 4.73 4.13
C VAL A 84 -2.18 5.54 3.19
N ILE A 85 -2.73 6.66 3.65
CA ILE A 85 -3.52 7.55 2.79
C ILE A 85 -2.66 8.09 1.65
N GLY A 86 -1.48 8.64 1.95
CA GLY A 86 -0.56 9.16 0.94
C GLY A 86 -0.14 8.08 -0.06
N TRP A 87 0.15 6.87 0.43
CA TRP A 87 0.44 5.71 -0.41
C TRP A 87 -0.68 5.36 -1.35
N LEU A 88 -1.93 5.27 -0.87
CA LEU A 88 -3.07 4.95 -1.72
C LEU A 88 -3.22 5.96 -2.87
N PHE A 89 -3.04 7.27 -2.58
CA PHE A 89 -3.04 8.28 -3.64
C PHE A 89 -1.94 8.07 -4.67
N VAL A 90 -0.68 7.93 -4.24
CA VAL A 90 0.46 7.73 -5.13
C VAL A 90 0.31 6.44 -5.94
N PHE A 91 -0.10 5.36 -5.27
CA PHE A 91 -0.34 4.06 -5.86
C PHE A 91 -1.37 4.16 -6.98
N TRP A 92 -2.53 4.80 -6.75
CA TRP A 92 -3.56 4.94 -7.78
C TRP A 92 -3.13 5.83 -8.94
N ILE A 93 -2.40 6.92 -8.67
CA ILE A 93 -1.84 7.77 -9.72
C ILE A 93 -0.87 6.97 -10.60
N ALA A 94 0.04 6.19 -9.97
CA ALA A 94 0.99 5.35 -10.68
C ALA A 94 0.30 4.25 -11.49
N VAL A 95 -0.65 3.52 -10.90
CA VAL A 95 -1.43 2.46 -11.56
C VAL A 95 -2.19 3.01 -12.77
N GLN A 96 -2.90 4.13 -12.61
CA GLN A 96 -3.66 4.73 -13.71
C GLN A 96 -2.76 5.23 -14.83
N ARG A 97 -1.59 5.80 -14.50
CA ARG A 97 -0.69 6.40 -15.50
C ARG A 97 0.21 5.39 -16.20
N TRP A 98 0.62 4.30 -15.52
CA TRP A 98 1.66 3.39 -16.03
C TRP A 98 1.14 1.99 -16.35
N ILE A 99 0.16 1.47 -15.60
CA ILE A 99 -0.32 0.08 -15.75
C ILE A 99 -1.62 0.01 -16.56
N LEU A 100 -2.57 0.90 -16.30
CA LEU A 100 -3.87 0.89 -16.98
C LEU A 100 -3.87 1.66 -18.32
N VAL A 101 -2.85 2.50 -18.55
CA VAL A 101 -2.62 3.23 -19.82
C VAL A 101 -1.67 2.47 -20.75
N ALA A 102 -1.24 1.26 -20.39
CA ALA A 102 -0.48 0.41 -21.30
C ALA A 102 -1.28 0.18 -22.60
N PRO A 103 -0.75 0.61 -23.75
CA PRO A 103 -1.51 0.78 -24.97
C PRO A 103 -1.95 -0.57 -25.53
N ALA A 104 -3.09 -0.55 -26.23
CA ALA A 104 -3.62 -1.62 -27.05
C ALA A 104 -2.71 -1.91 -28.27
N SER A 105 -1.46 -2.34 -28.08
CA SER A 105 -0.52 -2.54 -29.18
C SER A 105 0.22 -3.89 -29.18
N GLU A 106 -0.31 -4.94 -28.57
CA GLU A 106 0.12 -6.30 -28.91
C GLU A 106 -1.09 -7.19 -29.19
N GLY A 107 -1.30 -7.51 -30.48
CA GLY A 107 -2.28 -8.51 -30.91
C GLY A 107 -2.86 -8.35 -32.33
N MET A 108 -2.59 -7.26 -33.06
CA MET A 108 -2.99 -7.14 -34.49
C MET A 108 -1.88 -7.57 -35.45
N GLU A 109 -1.17 -8.63 -35.12
CA GLU A 109 -0.24 -9.34 -36.01
C GLU A 109 -0.45 -10.84 -35.81
N THR A 110 -1.46 -11.41 -36.49
CA THR A 110 -1.57 -12.83 -36.91
C THR A 110 -2.87 -13.09 -37.67
N VAL A 111 -3.38 -12.11 -38.44
CA VAL A 111 -4.37 -12.40 -39.51
C VAL A 111 -4.05 -11.54 -40.72
N SER A 112 -3.02 -11.95 -41.46
CA SER A 112 -2.96 -11.81 -42.92
C SER A 112 -1.63 -12.41 -43.40
N LEU A 113 -1.68 -13.68 -43.81
CA LEU A 113 -1.35 -14.16 -45.16
C LEU A 113 -1.42 -15.69 -45.16
#